data_AF-A0A0G0VMY2-F1
#
_entry.id   AF-A0A0G0VMY2-F1
#
_cell.length_a   1.000
_cell.length_b   1.000
_cell.length_c   1.000
_cell.angle_alpha   90.00
_cell.angle_beta   90.00
_cell.angle_gamma   90.00
#
_symmetry.space_group_name_H-M   'P 1'
#
loop_
_entity.id
_entity.type
_entity.pdbx_description
1 polymer ?
#
loop_
_entity_poly.entity_id
_entity_poly.type
_entity_poly.pdbx_seq_one_letter_code
_entity_poly.pdbx_strand_id
1 'polypeptide(L)'
;MPVTKTAKRALRGSRVKESINKLIISKLEIAVRKAKKSKLEKDVRVASFLSDRAAKKRVIHKNKAARIKSQMAKLLVKKTEKKEVKPKAQKSSKAPKI
;
A
#
# COMPACT_ATOMS: atom_id res chain seq x y z
N MET A 1 -23.68 28.72 -0.75
CA MET A 1 -24.25 28.20 0.51
C MET A 1 -25.25 27.10 0.20
N PRO A 2 -25.31 26.02 1.00
CA PRO A 2 -26.37 25.02 0.87
C PRO A 2 -27.72 25.61 1.30
N VAL A 3 -28.68 25.63 0.38
CA VAL A 3 -30.01 26.22 0.59
C VAL A 3 -30.95 25.22 1.27
N THR A 4 -30.94 23.96 0.82
CA THR A 4 -31.80 22.90 1.36
C THR A 4 -31.18 22.17 2.55
N LYS A 5 -32.02 21.55 3.40
CA LYS A 5 -31.58 20.74 4.55
C LYS A 5 -30.66 19.58 4.13
N THR A 6 -30.95 18.95 2.99
CA THR A 6 -30.16 17.87 2.41
C THR A 6 -28.77 18.36 1.98
N ALA A 7 -28.68 19.53 1.34
CA ALA A 7 -27.41 20.14 0.97
C ALA A 7 -26.55 20.48 2.20
N LYS A 8 -27.15 20.99 3.28
CA LYS A 8 -26.45 21.26 4.55
C LYS A 8 -25.90 19.96 5.17
N ARG A 9 -26.65 18.86 5.11
CA ARG A 9 -26.21 17.53 5.57
C ARG A 9 -25.07 16.98 4.71
N ALA A 10 -25.18 17.09 3.38
CA ALA A 10 -24.14 16.66 2.44
C ALA A 10 -22.82 17.42 2.67
N LEU A 11 -22.88 18.73 2.88
CA LEU A 11 -21.70 19.56 3.18
C LEU A 11 -20.98 19.08 4.45
N ARG A 12 -21.74 18.81 5.53
CA ARG A 12 -21.17 18.28 6.79
C ARG A 12 -20.48 16.94 6.57
N GLY A 13 -21.13 16.02 5.86
CA GLY A 13 -20.54 14.71 5.54
C GLY A 13 -19.31 14.82 4.65
N SER A 14 -19.30 15.75 3.69
CA SER A 14 -18.17 15.99 2.80
C SER A 14 -16.93 16.47 3.57
N ARG A 15 -17.09 17.42 4.49
CA ARG A 15 -15.98 17.96 5.32
C ARG A 15 -15.28 16.87 6.15
N VAL A 16 -16.06 15.98 6.75
CA VAL A 16 -15.53 14.87 7.55
C VAL A 16 -14.78 13.87 6.66
N LYS A 17 -15.33 13.53 5.50
CA LYS A 17 -14.66 12.64 4.54
C LYS A 17 -13.38 13.27 4.02
N GLU A 18 -13.39 14.57 3.74
CA GLU A 18 -12.24 15.32 3.26
C GLU A 18 -11.08 15.29 4.26
N SER A 19 -11.33 15.52 5.55
CA SER A 19 -10.27 15.49 6.57
C SER A 19 -9.62 14.11 6.67
N ILE A 20 -10.43 13.04 6.69
CA ILE A 20 -9.94 11.65 6.72
C ILE A 20 -9.17 11.31 5.44
N ASN A 21 -9.68 11.71 4.28
CA ASN A 21 -9.03 11.45 3.00
C ASN A 21 -7.68 12.17 2.89
N LYS A 22 -7.60 13.43 3.35
CA LYS A 22 -6.34 14.18 3.42
C LYS A 22 -5.29 13.47 4.26
N LEU A 23 -5.67 12.92 5.42
CA LEU A 23 -4.76 12.14 6.27
C LEU A 23 -4.26 10.85 5.60
N ILE A 24 -5.12 10.18 4.82
CA ILE A 24 -4.72 8.97 4.08
C ILE A 24 -3.76 9.33 2.94
N ILE A 25 -4.06 10.40 2.21
CA ILE A 25 -3.24 10.89 1.10
C ILE A 25 -1.86 11.32 1.60
N SER A 26 -1.79 12.12 2.67
CA SER A 26 -0.52 12.60 3.22
C SER A 26 0.38 11.47 3.69
N LYS A 27 -0.18 10.47 4.41
CA LYS A 27 0.57 9.28 4.83
C LYS A 27 1.12 8.49 3.63
N LEU A 28 0.29 8.31 2.60
CA LEU A 28 0.71 7.64 1.37
C LEU A 28 1.83 8.41 0.67
N GLU A 29 1.72 9.73 0.54
CA GLU A 29 2.74 10.57 -0.10
C GLU A 29 4.07 10.52 0.65
N ILE A 30 4.05 10.62 1.98
CA ILE A 30 5.24 10.51 2.82
C ILE A 30 5.90 9.14 2.61
N ALA A 31 5.12 8.05 2.64
CA ALA A 31 5.65 6.71 2.43
C ALA A 31 6.27 6.54 1.03
N VAL A 32 5.62 7.05 -0.02
CA VAL A 32 6.15 7.01 -1.39
C VAL A 32 7.43 7.83 -1.51
N ARG A 33 7.48 9.04 -0.92
CA ARG A 33 8.69 9.88 -0.90
C ARG A 33 9.83 9.18 -0.16
N LYS A 34 9.55 8.56 0.98
CA LYS A 34 10.52 7.81 1.77
C LYS A 34 11.08 6.63 0.97
N ALA A 35 10.22 5.80 0.39
CA ALA A 35 10.61 4.65 -0.41
C ALA A 35 11.49 5.03 -1.61
N LYS A 36 11.18 6.15 -2.28
CA LYS A 36 12.02 6.68 -3.38
C LYS A 36 13.42 7.09 -2.93
N LYS A 37 13.55 7.67 -1.73
CA LYS A 37 14.83 8.12 -1.18
C LYS A 37 15.66 6.95 -0.64
N SER A 38 15.08 6.13 0.24
CA SER A 38 15.81 5.09 0.95
C SER A 38 16.08 3.85 0.10
N LYS A 39 15.20 3.53 -0.85
CA LYS A 39 15.25 2.32 -1.69
C LYS A 39 15.34 1.02 -0.87
N LEU A 40 14.92 1.07 0.40
CA LEU A 40 14.88 -0.08 1.28
C LEU A 40 13.64 -0.92 0.99
N GLU A 41 13.78 -2.25 1.04
CA GLU A 41 12.67 -3.17 0.79
C GLU A 41 11.52 -2.96 1.78
N LYS A 42 11.84 -2.69 3.06
CA LYS A 42 10.84 -2.40 4.10
C LYS A 42 9.97 -1.19 3.73
N ASP A 43 10.60 -0.10 3.28
CA ASP A 43 9.89 1.14 2.92
C ASP A 43 9.05 0.95 1.64
N VAL A 44 9.56 0.20 0.67
CA VAL A 44 8.82 -0.16 -0.56
C VAL A 44 7.59 -1.01 -0.26
N ARG A 45 7.71 -2.00 0.65
CA ARG A 45 6.58 -2.82 1.10
C ARG A 45 5.52 -1.98 1.80
N VAL A 46 5.92 -1.06 2.68
CA VAL A 46 5.00 -0.15 3.38
C VAL A 46 4.26 0.76 2.39
N ALA A 47 4.97 1.37 1.44
CA ALA A 47 4.36 2.23 0.42
C ALA A 47 3.34 1.46 -0.46
N SER A 48 3.66 0.21 -0.81
CA SER A 48 2.78 -0.66 -1.60
C SER A 48 1.52 -1.05 -0.81
N PHE A 49 1.67 -1.42 0.46
CA PHE A 49 0.55 -1.75 1.34
C PHE A 49 -0.40 -0.56 1.55
N LEU A 50 0.15 0.63 1.80
CA LEU A 50 -0.66 1.84 1.98
C LEU A 50 -1.41 2.23 0.70
N SER A 51 -0.80 2.01 -0.47
CA SER A 51 -1.43 2.24 -1.77
C SER A 51 -2.67 1.36 -1.97
N ASP A 52 -2.56 0.07 -1.64
CA ASP A 52 -3.69 -0.86 -1.75
C ASP A 52 -4.81 -0.53 -0.76
N ARG A 53 -4.45 -0.14 0.47
CA ARG A 53 -5.43 0.29 1.48
C ARG A 53 -6.17 1.56 1.06
N ALA A 54 -5.47 2.52 0.45
CA ALA A 54 -6.07 3.74 -0.07
C ALA A 54 -7.03 3.45 -1.24
N ALA A 55 -6.70 2.48 -2.10
CA ALA A 55 -7.60 2.02 -3.17
C ALA A 55 -8.83 1.31 -2.62
N LYS A 56 -8.67 0.42 -1.62
CA LYS A 56 -9.80 -0.27 -0.96
C LYS A 56 -10.78 0.71 -0.34
N LYS A 57 -10.27 1.79 0.26
CA LYS A 57 -11.08 2.89 0.82
C LYS A 57 -11.61 3.87 -0.23
N ARG A 58 -11.36 3.63 -1.52
CA ARG A 58 -11.75 4.49 -2.65
C ARG A 58 -11.23 5.94 -2.55
N VAL A 59 -10.14 6.16 -1.81
CA VAL A 59 -9.46 7.46 -1.73
C VAL A 59 -8.66 7.72 -2.99
N ILE A 60 -8.10 6.67 -3.58
CA ILE A 60 -7.45 6.70 -4.89
C ILE A 60 -8.06 5.64 -5.81
N HIS A 61 -8.01 5.89 -7.12
CA HIS A 61 -8.46 4.89 -8.10
C HIS A 61 -7.53 3.67 -8.14
N LYS A 62 -8.07 2.49 -8.46
CA LYS A 62 -7.33 1.23 -8.58
C LYS A 62 -6.14 1.33 -9.53
N ASN A 63 -6.29 2.04 -10.65
CA ASN A 63 -5.21 2.23 -11.63
C ASN A 63 -4.10 3.13 -11.08
N LYS A 64 -4.42 4.11 -10.23
CA LYS A 64 -3.42 4.95 -9.56
C LYS A 64 -2.62 4.12 -8.56
N ALA A 65 -3.28 3.25 -7.79
CA ALA A 65 -2.59 2.33 -6.89
C ALA A 65 -1.70 1.34 -7.66
N ALA A 66 -2.19 0.75 -8.75
CA ALA A 66 -1.40 -0.14 -9.61
C ALA A 66 -0.17 0.58 -10.19
N ARG A 67 -0.33 1.84 -10.63
CA ARG A 67 0.78 2.68 -11.12
C ARG A 67 1.83 2.91 -10.03
N ILE A 68 1.41 3.28 -8.82
CA ILE A 68 2.32 3.49 -7.69
C ILE A 68 3.07 2.18 -7.37
N LYS A 69 2.36 1.05 -7.28
CA LYS A 69 2.95 -0.27 -7.04
C LYS A 69 3.98 -0.65 -8.09
N SER A 70 3.68 -0.43 -9.38
CA SER A 70 4.64 -0.65 -10.48
C SER A 70 5.89 0.22 -10.33
N GLN A 71 5.72 1.51 -10.01
CA GLN A 71 6.86 2.41 -9.77
C GLN A 71 7.72 1.95 -8.59
N MET A 72 7.11 1.48 -7.49
CA MET A 72 7.85 1.01 -6.32
C MET A 72 8.58 -0.31 -6.59
N ALA A 73 7.96 -1.24 -7.33
CA ALA A 73 8.59 -2.50 -7.72
C ALA A 73 9.88 -2.27 -8.50
N LYS A 74 9.87 -1.32 -9.46
CA LYS A 74 11.05 -0.96 -10.27
C LYS A 74 12.25 -0.48 -9.45
N LEU A 75 12.04 0.05 -8.24
CA LEU A 75 13.13 0.50 -7.36
C LEU A 75 13.96 -0.67 -6.80
N LEU A 76 13.38 -1.88 -6.72
CA LEU A 76 14.03 -3.07 -6.18
C LEU A 76 14.70 -3.97 -7.25
N VAL A 77 14.44 -3.72 -8.54
CA VAL A 77 14.81 -4.62 -9.66
C VAL A 77 16.34 -4.74 -9.89
N LYS A 78 17.18 -4.05 -9.12
CA LYS A 78 18.64 -4.28 -9.19
C LYS A 78 19.13 -5.55 -8.48
N LYS A 79 18.26 -6.35 -7.86
CA LYS A 79 18.60 -7.67 -7.34
C LYS A 79 17.67 -8.72 -7.93
N THR A 80 17.95 -9.19 -9.15
CA THR A 80 17.80 -10.61 -9.51
C THR A 80 18.19 -10.83 -10.98
N GLU A 81 19.42 -11.29 -11.17
CA GLU A 81 19.63 -12.61 -11.77
C GLU A 81 20.49 -13.43 -10.82
N LYS A 82 19.86 -14.08 -9.83
CA LYS A 82 20.30 -15.40 -9.36
C LYS A 82 19.03 -16.17 -9.01
N LYS A 83 18.71 -17.15 -9.85
CA LYS A 83 17.69 -18.16 -9.62
C LYS A 83 18.09 -18.94 -8.37
N GLU A 84 17.37 -18.77 -7.27
CA GLU A 84 17.48 -19.71 -6.16
C GLU A 84 16.63 -20.95 -6.46
N VAL A 85 17.35 -22.04 -6.63
CA VAL A 85 16.85 -23.41 -6.78
C VAL A 85 16.00 -23.76 -5.55
N LYS A 86 14.80 -24.29 -5.78
CA LYS A 86 13.91 -24.80 -4.72
C LYS A 86 14.67 -25.85 -3.88
N PRO A 87 14.80 -25.72 -2.55
CA PRO A 87 15.25 -26.83 -1.74
C PRO A 87 14.17 -27.93 -1.76
N LYS A 88 14.59 -29.15 -2.15
CA LYS A 88 13.79 -30.37 -2.08
C LYS A 88 13.30 -30.58 -0.65
N ALA A 89 12.03 -30.98 -0.52
CA ALA A 89 11.39 -31.32 0.74
C ALA A 89 12.24 -32.31 1.56
N GLN A 90 12.71 -31.88 2.73
CA GLN A 90 13.25 -32.78 3.74
C GLN A 90 12.06 -33.41 4.48
N LYS A 91 11.84 -34.71 4.24
CA LYS A 91 10.91 -35.53 5.02
C LYS A 91 11.39 -35.53 6.47
N SER A 92 10.54 -35.07 7.39
CA SER A 92 10.80 -35.21 8.83
C SER A 92 10.70 -36.68 9.23
N SER A 93 11.81 -37.24 9.69
CA SER A 93 11.83 -38.51 10.42
C SER A 93 11.14 -38.30 11.76
N LYS A 94 10.00 -38.97 11.99
CA LYS A 94 9.40 -39.11 13.32
C LYS A 94 10.41 -39.83 14.23
N ALA A 95 10.81 -39.20 15.33
CA ALA A 95 11.51 -39.87 16.42
C ALA A 95 10.54 -40.81 17.17
N PRO A 96 10.98 -42.00 17.60
CA PRO A 96 10.16 -42.91 18.40
C PRO A 96 10.04 -42.39 19.84
N LYS A 97 8.83 -42.49 20.40
CA LYS A 97 8.59 -42.33 21.84
C LYS A 97 9.11 -43.58 22.57
N ILE A 98 9.88 -43.38 23.64
CA ILE A 98 10.05 -44.32 24.75
C ILE A 98 9.20 -43.78 25.90
#